data_AF-A0AAW1RSI4-F1
#
_entry.id   AF-A0AAW1RSI4-F1
#
_cell.length_a   1.000
_cell.length_b   1.000
_cell.length_c   1.000
_cell.angle_alpha   90.00
_cell.angle_beta   90.00
_cell.angle_gamma   90.00
#
_symmetry.space_group_name_H-M   'P 1'
#
loop_
_entity.id
_entity.type
_entity.pdbx_description
1 polymer ?
#
loop_
_entity_poly.entity_id
_entity_poly.type
_entity_poly.pdbx_seq_one_letter_code
_entity_poly.pdbx_strand_id
1 'polypeptide(L)' 'MASHNTADTDEAPDIWSSAAHAKIPDDAWEYKIRKENNDAAYNGLDYVPYCSTMPVQQKTENPKFMWKKKGAH' A
#
# COMPACT_ATOMS: atom_id res chain seq x y z
N MET A 1 7.67 -19.73 -38.56
CA MET A 1 8.39 -19.46 -37.30
C MET A 1 7.68 -18.31 -36.61
N ALA A 2 7.20 -18.54 -35.40
CA ALA A 2 6.42 -17.59 -34.62
C ALA A 2 7.32 -16.53 -34.00
N SER A 3 6.85 -15.29 -33.92
CA SER A 3 7.34 -14.30 -32.97
C SER A 3 6.18 -13.39 -32.57
N HIS A 4 5.37 -13.89 -31.65
CA HIS A 4 4.54 -13.04 -30.79
C HIS A 4 5.46 -12.54 -29.68
N ASN A 5 5.89 -11.28 -29.77
CA ASN A 5 6.45 -10.56 -28.63
C ASN A 5 5.31 -9.79 -27.96
N THR A 6 4.53 -10.47 -27.13
CA THR A 6 3.74 -9.83 -26.08
C THR A 6 4.67 -9.59 -24.91
N ALA A 7 5.11 -8.34 -24.73
CA ALA A 7 5.61 -7.87 -23.45
C ALA A 7 4.41 -7.72 -22.52
N ASP A 8 3.88 -8.85 -22.06
CA ASP A 8 2.97 -8.93 -20.94
C ASP A 8 3.87 -9.00 -19.70
N THR A 9 4.23 -7.83 -19.15
CA THR A 9 4.70 -7.79 -17.77
C THR A 9 3.49 -8.07 -16.89
N ASP A 10 3.14 -9.34 -16.77
CA ASP A 10 2.33 -9.86 -15.67
C ASP A 10 3.22 -9.74 -14.42
N GLU A 11 3.39 -8.51 -13.93
CA GLU A 11 3.85 -8.27 -12.57
C GLU A 11 2.81 -8.93 -11.69
N ALA A 12 3.17 -10.10 -11.16
CA ALA A 12 2.40 -10.77 -10.13
C ALA A 12 1.91 -9.72 -9.15
N PRO A 13 0.60 -9.67 -8.82
CA PRO A 13 0.02 -8.57 -8.09
C PRO A 13 0.82 -8.32 -6.83
N ASP A 14 1.45 -7.14 -6.73
CA ASP A 14 2.19 -6.78 -5.54
C ASP A 14 1.21 -6.33 -4.45
N ILE A 15 1.59 -6.59 -3.19
CA ILE A 15 0.73 -6.30 -2.03
C ILE A 15 0.38 -4.82 -1.89
N TRP A 16 1.19 -3.92 -2.47
CA TRP A 16 0.99 -2.47 -2.39
C TRP A 16 0.00 -2.02 -3.46
N SER A 17 0.18 -2.42 -4.73
CA SER A 17 -0.77 -2.11 -5.81
C SER A 17 -2.16 -2.68 -5.53
N SER A 18 -2.21 -3.88 -4.97
CA SER A 18 -3.46 -4.55 -4.59
C SER A 18 -4.24 -3.77 -3.51
N ALA A 19 -3.56 -2.95 -2.72
CA ALA A 19 -4.13 -2.19 -1.61
C ALA A 19 -4.14 -0.66 -1.84
N ALA A 20 -3.45 -0.17 -2.87
CA ALA A 20 -3.19 1.25 -3.12
C ALA A 20 -4.45 2.08 -3.41
N HIS A 21 -5.54 1.44 -3.84
CA HIS A 21 -6.82 2.10 -4.11
C HIS A 21 -7.63 2.38 -2.82
N ALA A 22 -7.18 1.88 -1.66
CA ALA A 22 -7.87 2.11 -0.40
C ALA A 22 -7.53 3.47 0.20
N LYS A 23 -8.57 4.19 0.61
CA LYS A 23 -8.43 5.43 1.37
C LYS A 23 -8.10 5.11 2.82
N ILE A 24 -7.31 5.96 3.46
CA ILE A 24 -7.08 5.89 4.91
C ILE A 24 -8.45 5.98 5.62
N PRO A 25 -8.83 4.98 6.44
CA PRO A 25 -10.10 4.98 7.14
C PRO A 25 -10.27 6.14 8.10
N ASP A 26 -11.50 6.58 8.32
CA ASP A 26 -11.79 7.63 9.30
C ASP A 26 -11.61 7.19 10.76
N ASP A 27 -11.64 5.90 11.03
CA ASP A 27 -11.36 5.34 12.35
C ASP A 27 -9.87 5.00 12.56
N ALA A 28 -8.99 5.37 11.63
CA ALA A 28 -7.53 5.25 11.76
C ALA A 28 -6.98 6.24 12.80
N TRP A 29 -7.27 5.97 14.08
CA TRP A 29 -6.99 6.84 15.22
C TRP A 29 -5.51 7.19 15.32
N GLU A 30 -4.61 6.23 15.07
CA GLU A 30 -3.18 6.47 15.14
C GLU A 30 -2.71 7.48 14.08
N TYR A 31 -3.21 7.37 12.85
CA TYR A 31 -2.91 8.34 11.79
C TYR A 31 -3.39 9.74 12.19
N LYS A 32 -4.62 9.84 12.69
CA LYS A 32 -5.23 11.13 13.05
C LYS A 32 -4.47 11.81 14.19
N ILE A 33 -4.15 11.09 15.27
CA ILE A 33 -3.39 11.64 16.41
C ILE A 33 -2.00 12.11 15.99
N ARG A 34 -1.25 11.31 15.22
CA ARG A 34 0.11 11.68 14.80
C ARG A 34 0.12 12.88 13.85
N LYS A 35 -0.87 12.96 12.96
CA LYS A 35 -1.09 14.12 12.09
C LYS A 35 -1.44 15.37 12.89
N GLU A 36 -2.36 15.27 13.84
CA GLU A 36 -2.78 16.40 14.69
C GLU A 36 -1.61 16.92 15.55
N ASN A 37 -0.81 16.02 16.11
CA ASN A 37 0.38 16.37 16.88
C ASN A 37 1.57 16.81 16.01
N ASN A 38 1.45 16.74 14.68
CA ASN A 38 2.53 16.98 13.72
C ASN A 38 3.85 16.27 14.13
N ASP A 39 3.75 14.99 14.51
CA ASP A 39 4.87 14.28 15.13
C ASP A 39 5.94 13.86 14.11
N ALA A 40 7.09 13.38 14.61
CA ALA A 40 8.20 12.96 13.76
C ALA A 40 7.86 11.78 12.84
N ALA A 41 6.94 10.89 13.25
CA ALA A 41 6.50 9.76 12.43
C ALA A 41 5.65 10.24 11.25
N TYR A 42 4.70 11.14 11.47
CA TYR A 42 3.91 11.77 10.40
C TYR A 42 4.81 12.52 9.40
N ASN A 43 5.84 13.20 9.91
CA ASN A 43 6.78 13.94 9.07
C ASN A 43 7.75 13.02 8.31
N GLY A 44 8.22 11.92 8.92
CA GLY A 44 9.25 11.06 8.36
C GLY A 44 8.78 9.78 7.67
N LEU A 45 7.51 9.39 7.84
CA LEU A 45 6.97 8.11 7.38
C LEU A 45 5.71 8.28 6.51
N ASP A 46 5.54 7.42 5.52
CA ASP A 46 4.31 7.27 4.75
C ASP A 46 3.39 6.25 5.43
N TYR A 47 2.11 6.60 5.58
CA TYR A 47 1.09 5.67 6.06
C TYR A 47 0.42 5.00 4.86
N VAL A 48 0.85 3.77 4.55
CA VAL A 48 0.46 3.07 3.32
C VAL A 48 -0.37 1.82 3.62
N PRO A 49 -1.33 1.49 2.75
CA PRO A 49 -2.09 0.25 2.86
C PRO A 49 -1.20 -0.94 2.49
N TYR A 50 -1.38 -2.07 3.17
CA TYR A 50 -0.72 -3.36 2.91
C TYR A 50 -1.71 -4.52 3.08
N CYS A 51 -1.59 -5.51 2.18
CA CYS A 51 -2.36 -6.75 2.28
C CYS A 51 -1.52 -7.83 2.99
N SER A 52 -2.09 -8.51 3.99
CA SER A 52 -1.40 -9.59 4.73
C SER A 52 -1.82 -11.00 4.30
N THR A 53 -2.71 -11.14 3.32
CA THR A 53 -3.20 -12.45 2.88
C THR A 53 -2.38 -12.98 1.71
N MET A 54 -1.93 -14.23 1.82
CA MET A 54 -1.37 -15.01 0.71
C MET A 54 -2.45 -15.95 0.15
N PRO A 55 -2.61 -16.08 -1.17
CA PRO A 55 -1.98 -15.31 -2.24
C PRO A 55 -2.51 -13.86 -2.32
N VAL A 56 -1.71 -12.95 -2.89
CA VAL A 56 -2.07 -11.53 -3.06
C VAL A 56 -3.32 -11.44 -3.92
N GLN A 57 -4.41 -10.97 -3.34
CA GLN A 57 -5.64 -10.74 -4.07
C GLN A 57 -5.50 -9.46 -4.89
N GLN A 58 -5.95 -9.46 -6.14
CA GLN A 58 -5.86 -8.32 -7.06
C GLN A 58 -6.46 -7.03 -6.49
N LYS A 59 -7.39 -7.14 -5.53
CA LYS A 59 -7.90 -6.06 -4.70
C LYS A 59 -8.13 -6.53 -3.27
N THR A 60 -7.81 -5.70 -2.29
CA THR A 60 -8.15 -5.95 -0.87
C THR A 60 -9.20 -4.97 -0.39
N GLU A 61 -10.35 -5.46 0.05
CA GLU A 61 -11.43 -4.63 0.58
C GLU A 61 -11.08 -4.02 1.94
N ASN A 62 -10.32 -4.76 2.76
CA ASN A 62 -9.93 -4.36 4.11
C ASN A 62 -8.40 -4.40 4.29
N PRO A 63 -7.66 -3.51 3.62
CA PRO A 63 -6.22 -3.45 3.84
C PRO A 63 -5.90 -3.04 5.26
N LYS A 64 -4.81 -3.58 5.78
CA LYS A 64 -4.18 -3.05 7.00
C LYS A 64 -3.29 -1.90 6.59
N PHE A 65 -3.07 -0.95 7.49
CA PHE A 65 -2.17 0.17 7.23
C PHE A 65 -0.93 0.05 8.09
N MET A 66 0.19 0.53 7.57
CA MET A 66 1.45 0.59 8.31
C MET A 66 2.25 1.83 7.95
N TRP A 67 3.06 2.27 8.90
CA TRP A 67 4.06 3.30 8.65
C TRP A 67 5.29 2.73 7.97
N LYS A 68 5.74 3.39 6.91
CA LYS A 68 6.97 3.08 6.20
C LYS A 68 7.84 4.31 6.06
N LYS A 69 9.15 4.13 5.96
CA LYS A 69 10.06 5.24 5.73
C LYS A 69 9.74 5.92 4.40
N LYS A 70 9.59 7.25 4.41
CA LYS A 70 9.44 8.04 3.19
C LYS A 70 10.63 7.80 2.26
N GLY A 71 10.35 7.55 1.00
CA GLY A 71 11.37 7.33 -0.03
C GLY A 71 12.12 5.99 0.07
N ALA A 72 11.68 5.05 0.90
CA ALA A 72 12.12 3.66 0.81
C ALA A 72 11.29 2.94 -0.26
N HIS A 73 11.69 3.13 -1.52
CA HIS A 73 11.27 2.32 -2.65
C HIS A 73 12.37 1.31 -2.98
#